data_AF-A0A956BYA4-F1
#
_entry.id   AF-A0A956BYA4-F1
#
_cell.length_a   1.000
_cell.length_b   1.000
_cell.length_c   1.000
_cell.angle_alpha   90.00
_cell.angle_beta   90.00
_cell.angle_gamma   90.00
#
_symmetry.space_group_name_H-M   'P 1'
#
loop_
_entity.id
_entity.type
_entity.pdbx_description
1 polymer ?
#
loop_
_entity_poly.entity_id
_entity_poly.type
_entity_poly.pdbx_seq_one_letter_code
_entity_poly.pdbx_strand_id
1 'polypeptide(L)'
;MEAVMRQLCSVWVLVPVVIGCSSAAGTNPTTGAETPVVVDGGGDSAVPVLDASKKPTQCTPPTHLVFETLPDGADIKVGWTGVSHGIGLPSGVQYATEVFDCDDACRECQFSGPVPVPGQIDPGRRCATDSTKRCANDDECGAGGCRTYYGAGIQTKVDSPPIKLDVCAMNMFEPLDAPIANGNRMDNSPLQGTIDLVSGTLEFTSFRLRSVQYLGVCNVCNGDATAADGKAEGTCTTGLPFQPPPKCDANSTLGDTAKLSLDCPYLVPLSDFPMQVAPLATRSLEWELEEGSPECGAAPGKKCWCGTCAHDSAMACHLDTDCGKDGDCIPAGAMKPSSCAKFEWGVGHKTDVCKVKDTERNVGICEGRIPSDAAFLRENTSCFGGEGQLGATIRVFGQAQPFKDGETTMQLGSLTCFPKTTNETVNSTAGFPGVGALELATKVVVIGGDESAE
;
A
#
# COMPACT_ATOMS: atom_id res chain seq x y z
N MET A 1 43.49 -0.53 42.30
CA MET A 1 42.65 -1.55 42.97
C MET A 1 41.51 -1.92 42.01
N GLU A 2 41.75 -2.60 40.89
CA GLU A 2 42.50 -3.85 40.61
C GLU A 2 41.75 -5.12 41.01
N ALA A 3 41.63 -6.02 40.02
CA ALA A 3 41.33 -7.45 40.15
C ALA A 3 39.92 -7.81 40.72
N VAL A 4 39.38 -9.01 40.51
CA VAL A 4 39.97 -10.24 39.94
C VAL A 4 39.08 -10.78 38.80
N MET A 5 39.69 -11.13 37.66
CA MET A 5 39.09 -12.00 36.64
C MET A 5 40.15 -12.98 36.13
N ARG A 6 39.92 -14.28 36.37
CA ARG A 6 40.68 -15.51 35.99
C ARG A 6 40.02 -16.66 36.81
N GLN A 7 40.02 -17.96 36.50
CA GLN A 7 40.32 -18.86 35.35
C GLN A 7 39.80 -20.27 35.78
N LEU A 8 39.78 -21.40 35.05
CA LEU A 8 40.27 -21.92 33.76
C LEU A 8 39.48 -23.22 33.43
N CYS A 9 39.60 -23.77 32.20
CA CYS A 9 39.45 -25.23 31.88
C CYS A 9 38.05 -25.91 32.00
N SER A 10 37.72 -27.02 31.30
CA SER A 10 38.39 -27.75 30.19
C SER A 10 37.53 -28.87 29.53
N VAL A 11 37.72 -29.07 28.21
CA VAL A 11 37.99 -30.36 27.50
C VAL A 11 36.90 -31.46 27.30
N TRP A 12 36.52 -31.66 26.01
CA TRP A 12 36.13 -32.91 25.28
C TRP A 12 34.86 -33.68 25.74
N VAL A 13 34.07 -34.34 24.87
CA VAL A 13 34.36 -35.54 24.03
C VAL A 13 33.48 -35.63 22.76
N LEU A 14 33.99 -36.29 21.71
CA LEU A 14 33.26 -36.70 20.49
C LEU A 14 32.96 -38.21 20.48
N VAL A 15 31.71 -38.63 20.27
CA VAL A 15 31.31 -39.97 19.75
C VAL A 15 29.98 -39.84 18.96
N PRO A 16 29.84 -40.39 17.74
CA PRO A 16 28.58 -40.39 16.99
C PRO A 16 27.66 -41.59 17.33
N VAL A 17 26.37 -41.47 17.06
CA VAL A 17 25.42 -42.59 17.04
C VAL A 17 24.66 -42.60 15.71
N VAL A 18 24.66 -43.76 15.06
CA VAL A 18 23.82 -44.13 13.90
C VAL A 18 22.99 -45.35 14.33
N ILE A 19 21.96 -45.71 13.54
CA ILE A 19 20.87 -46.68 13.81
C ILE A 19 19.64 -45.97 14.40
N GLY A 20 18.43 -46.10 13.81
CA GLY A 20 18.11 -46.82 12.57
C GLY A 20 16.63 -46.69 12.20
N CYS A 21 16.27 -47.18 11.00
CA CYS A 21 14.89 -47.09 10.49
C CYS A 21 13.91 -47.95 11.30
N SER A 22 12.69 -47.45 11.49
CA SER A 22 11.50 -48.26 11.72
C SER A 22 10.27 -47.53 11.21
N SER A 23 9.53 -48.17 10.31
CA SER A 23 8.31 -47.64 9.70
C SER A 23 7.09 -47.89 10.61
N ALA A 24 6.27 -46.86 10.81
CA ALA A 24 4.93 -47.00 11.37
C ALA A 24 3.92 -46.37 10.41
N ALA A 25 2.97 -47.15 9.89
CA ALA A 25 1.86 -46.66 9.09
C ALA A 25 0.73 -46.20 10.03
N GLY A 26 0.08 -45.06 9.74
CA GLY A 26 -0.90 -44.46 10.64
C GLY A 26 -1.79 -43.42 9.98
N THR A 27 -2.78 -43.89 9.21
CA THR A 27 -4.07 -43.23 8.88
C THR A 27 -4.05 -41.75 8.45
N ASN A 28 -4.38 -41.50 7.16
CA ASN A 28 -4.77 -40.17 6.69
C ASN A 28 -5.98 -39.63 7.49
N PRO A 29 -5.95 -38.38 7.99
CA PRO A 29 -7.17 -37.62 8.24
C PRO A 29 -7.77 -37.19 6.89
N THR A 30 -9.07 -37.41 6.69
CA THR A 30 -9.76 -37.02 5.46
C THR A 30 -9.86 -35.50 5.38
N THR A 31 -9.14 -34.87 4.45
CA THR A 31 -9.34 -33.46 4.10
C THR A 31 -10.70 -33.30 3.45
N GLY A 32 -11.62 -32.60 4.13
CA GLY A 32 -12.85 -32.14 3.52
C GLY A 32 -12.53 -31.02 2.54
N ALA A 33 -12.33 -31.36 1.27
CA ALA A 33 -12.22 -30.36 0.21
C ALA A 33 -13.58 -29.67 0.06
N GLU A 34 -13.66 -28.38 0.39
CA GLU A 34 -14.81 -27.57 0.03
C GLU A 34 -14.85 -27.43 -1.49
N THR A 35 -15.88 -27.98 -2.12
CA THR A 35 -16.04 -27.91 -3.57
C THR A 35 -16.12 -26.45 -4.00
N PRO A 36 -15.28 -25.96 -4.92
CA PRO A 36 -15.45 -24.61 -5.45
C PRO A 36 -16.84 -24.50 -6.08
N VAL A 37 -17.57 -23.44 -5.76
CA VAL A 37 -18.90 -23.19 -6.32
C VAL A 37 -18.74 -22.83 -7.79
N VAL A 38 -18.84 -23.83 -8.66
CA VAL A 38 -18.98 -23.64 -10.10
C VAL A 38 -20.31 -22.92 -10.32
N VAL A 39 -20.23 -21.62 -10.61
CA VAL A 39 -21.38 -20.85 -11.11
C VAL A 39 -21.65 -21.36 -12.52
N ASP A 40 -22.67 -22.22 -12.64
CA ASP A 40 -23.04 -22.90 -13.88
C ASP A 40 -23.70 -21.91 -14.86
N GLY A 41 -22.87 -21.08 -15.49
CA GLY A 41 -23.23 -20.05 -16.45
C GLY A 41 -23.64 -20.64 -17.80
N GLY A 42 -24.73 -21.41 -17.81
CA GLY A 42 -25.25 -22.11 -18.99
C GLY A 42 -25.74 -21.18 -20.10
N GLY A 43 -24.82 -20.71 -20.93
CA GLY A 43 -25.08 -19.97 -22.16
C GLY A 43 -23.90 -20.06 -23.12
N ASP A 44 -24.12 -20.64 -24.30
CA ASP A 44 -23.10 -20.87 -25.34
C ASP A 44 -22.63 -19.57 -26.04
N SER A 45 -22.03 -18.65 -25.29
CA SER A 45 -21.15 -17.63 -25.84
C SER A 45 -19.81 -18.29 -26.15
N ALA A 46 -19.66 -18.79 -27.37
CA ALA A 46 -18.37 -19.27 -27.86
C ALA A 46 -17.33 -18.14 -27.80
N VAL A 47 -16.38 -18.23 -26.86
CA VAL A 47 -15.24 -17.32 -26.78
C VAL A 47 -14.53 -17.36 -28.15
N PRO A 48 -14.31 -16.20 -28.81
CA PRO A 48 -13.62 -16.18 -30.09
C PRO A 48 -12.20 -16.72 -29.89
N VAL A 49 -11.93 -17.88 -30.48
CA VAL A 49 -10.57 -18.44 -30.51
C VAL A 49 -9.77 -17.60 -31.49
N LEU A 50 -8.99 -16.65 -30.97
CA LEU A 50 -8.09 -15.79 -31.73
C LEU A 50 -7.25 -16.62 -32.71
N ASP A 51 -7.43 -16.34 -34.00
CA ASP A 51 -6.73 -17.04 -35.08
C ASP A 51 -5.27 -16.56 -35.15
N ALA A 52 -4.42 -17.20 -34.35
CA ALA A 52 -2.98 -16.94 -34.28
C ALA A 52 -2.22 -17.14 -35.62
N SER A 53 -2.88 -17.58 -36.71
CA SER A 53 -2.30 -17.60 -38.04
C SER A 53 -2.43 -16.26 -38.79
N LYS A 54 -3.38 -15.39 -38.39
CA LYS A 54 -3.44 -14.00 -38.85
C LYS A 54 -2.41 -13.17 -38.09
N LYS A 55 -1.25 -12.90 -38.69
CA LYS A 55 -0.36 -11.84 -38.20
C LYS A 55 -1.12 -10.50 -38.28
N PRO A 56 -1.34 -9.77 -37.17
CA PRO A 56 -2.04 -8.49 -37.22
C PRO A 56 -1.31 -7.52 -38.16
N THR A 57 -2.06 -6.89 -39.08
CA THR A 57 -1.52 -5.86 -39.97
C THR A 57 -1.40 -4.54 -39.21
N GLN A 58 -0.32 -4.42 -38.44
CA GLN A 58 0.06 -3.25 -37.65
C GLN A 58 -1.00 -2.86 -36.62
N CYS A 59 -0.85 -3.34 -35.39
CA CYS A 59 -1.60 -2.80 -34.27
C CYS A 59 -1.20 -1.34 -34.01
N THR A 60 -2.19 -0.48 -33.72
CA THR A 60 -1.95 0.85 -33.13
C THR A 60 -1.91 0.70 -31.60
N PRO A 61 -0.79 0.98 -30.92
CA PRO A 61 -0.71 0.86 -29.47
C PRO A 61 -1.57 1.94 -28.78
N PRO A 62 -2.05 1.67 -27.56
CA PRO A 62 -2.71 2.70 -26.78
C PRO A 62 -1.73 3.77 -26.32
N THR A 63 -2.29 4.91 -25.94
CA THR A 63 -1.52 6.10 -25.55
C THR A 63 -1.52 6.35 -24.05
N HIS A 64 -2.57 5.91 -23.34
CA HIS A 64 -2.70 6.09 -21.90
C HIS A 64 -3.42 4.90 -21.26
N LEU A 65 -3.13 4.68 -19.96
CA LEU A 65 -4.01 3.98 -19.02
C LEU A 65 -4.60 5.02 -18.07
N VAL A 66 -5.89 4.93 -17.76
CA VAL A 66 -6.54 5.67 -16.68
C VAL A 66 -6.95 4.69 -15.60
N PHE A 67 -6.42 4.87 -14.40
CA PHE A 67 -6.72 4.08 -13.22
C PHE A 67 -7.76 4.81 -12.37
N GLU A 68 -8.79 4.10 -11.90
CA GLU A 68 -9.80 4.63 -10.98
C GLU A 68 -9.92 3.73 -9.74
N THR A 69 -9.82 4.33 -8.55
CA THR A 69 -9.98 3.62 -7.27
C THR A 69 -11.45 3.25 -7.04
N LEU A 70 -11.74 1.95 -6.91
CA LEU A 70 -13.09 1.44 -6.66
C LEU A 70 -13.49 1.57 -5.18
N PRO A 71 -14.80 1.71 -4.85
CA PRO A 71 -15.26 1.88 -3.47
C PRO A 71 -15.13 0.62 -2.60
N ASP A 72 -15.19 -0.56 -3.21
CA ASP A 72 -15.03 -1.86 -2.55
C ASP A 72 -13.69 -2.47 -2.93
N GLY A 73 -12.92 -2.97 -1.95
CA GLY A 73 -11.64 -3.66 -2.17
C GLY A 73 -10.41 -2.76 -2.28
N ALA A 74 -10.53 -1.47 -1.96
CA ALA A 74 -9.42 -0.50 -1.91
C ALA A 74 -9.12 -0.07 -0.46
N ASP A 75 -8.17 -0.73 0.21
CA ASP A 75 -7.81 -0.45 1.61
C ASP A 75 -6.31 -0.53 1.93
N ILE A 76 -5.85 0.34 2.84
CA ILE A 76 -4.53 0.26 3.45
C ILE A 76 -4.63 -0.41 4.82
N LYS A 77 -3.78 -1.42 5.03
CA LYS A 77 -3.62 -2.19 6.27
C LYS A 77 -2.31 -1.80 6.91
N VAL A 78 -2.33 -0.89 7.90
CA VAL A 78 -1.12 -0.31 8.50
C VAL A 78 -0.74 -0.98 9.81
N GLY A 79 0.50 -1.47 9.89
CA GLY A 79 1.19 -1.80 11.13
C GLY A 79 0.79 -3.14 11.75
N TRP A 80 1.18 -3.32 13.02
CA TRP A 80 0.93 -4.53 13.80
C TRP A 80 -0.02 -4.27 14.99
N THR A 81 -0.36 -2.99 15.27
CA THR A 81 -1.07 -2.57 16.50
C THR A 81 -2.56 -2.86 16.50
N GLY A 82 -3.18 -3.15 15.35
CA GLY A 82 -4.63 -3.30 15.22
C GLY A 82 -5.40 -1.97 15.11
N VAL A 83 -4.80 -0.81 15.39
CA VAL A 83 -5.53 0.47 15.55
C VAL A 83 -5.83 1.18 14.22
N SER A 84 -5.06 0.92 13.15
CA SER A 84 -5.11 1.71 11.90
C SER A 84 -5.13 0.85 10.63
N HIS A 85 -5.94 -0.20 10.63
CA HIS A 85 -6.17 -1.07 9.47
C HIS A 85 -7.53 -0.82 8.81
N GLY A 86 -7.71 -1.32 7.59
CA GLY A 86 -8.97 -1.14 6.86
C GLY A 86 -9.21 0.33 6.51
N ILE A 87 -8.13 1.10 6.32
CA ILE A 87 -8.23 2.50 5.92
C ILE A 87 -8.64 2.52 4.46
N GLY A 88 -9.96 2.55 4.24
CA GLY A 88 -10.56 2.62 2.92
C GLY A 88 -10.06 3.85 2.16
N LEU A 89 -9.62 3.63 0.93
CA LEU A 89 -9.21 4.70 0.04
C LEU A 89 -10.43 5.47 -0.49
N PRO A 90 -10.29 6.75 -0.87
CA PRO A 90 -11.41 7.49 -1.46
C PRO A 90 -11.76 6.90 -2.83
N SER A 91 -13.04 6.66 -3.07
CA SER A 91 -13.55 6.13 -4.33
C SER A 91 -13.54 7.17 -5.45
N GLY A 92 -13.46 6.74 -6.70
CA GLY A 92 -13.48 7.62 -7.88
C GLY A 92 -12.21 8.43 -8.07
N VAL A 93 -11.15 8.15 -7.30
CA VAL A 93 -9.84 8.79 -7.48
C VAL A 93 -9.22 8.28 -8.77
N GLN A 94 -9.18 9.16 -9.78
CA GLN A 94 -8.59 8.91 -11.08
C GLN A 94 -7.16 9.45 -11.21
N TYR A 95 -6.30 8.71 -11.89
CA TYR A 95 -4.98 9.15 -12.35
C TYR A 95 -4.63 8.44 -13.68
N ALA A 96 -3.88 9.10 -14.56
CA ALA A 96 -3.46 8.51 -15.83
C ALA A 96 -1.94 8.31 -15.91
N THR A 97 -1.52 7.30 -16.68
CA THR A 97 -0.14 7.11 -17.13
C THR A 97 -0.11 7.12 -18.65
N GLU A 98 0.92 7.70 -19.26
CA GLU A 98 1.19 7.50 -20.69
C GLU A 98 1.72 6.06 -20.93
N VAL A 99 1.43 5.51 -22.10
CA VAL A 99 1.86 4.17 -22.54
C VAL A 99 2.81 4.31 -23.73
N PHE A 100 3.89 3.54 -23.71
CA PHE A 100 4.95 3.57 -24.71
C PHE A 100 5.69 2.23 -24.76
N ASP A 101 6.64 2.08 -25.69
CA ASP A 101 7.49 0.88 -25.82
C ASP A 101 6.73 -0.44 -25.82
N CYS A 102 5.57 -0.44 -26.48
CA CYS A 102 4.80 -1.63 -26.79
C CYS A 102 5.53 -2.56 -27.77
N ASP A 103 5.31 -3.86 -27.64
CA ASP A 103 5.77 -4.87 -28.61
C ASP A 103 5.08 -4.77 -30.00
N ASP A 104 5.56 -5.56 -30.97
CA ASP A 104 5.04 -5.67 -32.35
C ASP A 104 3.54 -6.03 -32.45
N ALA A 105 2.92 -6.51 -31.35
CA ALA A 105 1.51 -6.88 -31.23
C ALA A 105 0.72 -5.96 -30.28
N CYS A 106 1.34 -4.91 -29.74
CA CYS A 106 0.86 -4.07 -28.66
C CYS A 106 0.49 -4.79 -27.36
N ARG A 107 0.98 -6.02 -27.13
CA ARG A 107 0.55 -6.80 -25.96
C ARG A 107 1.25 -6.35 -24.69
N GLU A 108 2.58 -6.44 -24.68
CA GLU A 108 3.42 -6.01 -23.56
C GLU A 108 3.91 -4.58 -23.83
N CYS A 109 3.59 -3.64 -22.93
CA CYS A 109 3.94 -2.22 -23.02
C CYS A 109 4.54 -1.70 -21.71
N GLN A 110 5.34 -0.63 -21.80
CA GLN A 110 5.75 0.17 -20.65
C GLN A 110 4.74 1.29 -20.39
N PHE A 111 4.63 1.75 -19.14
CA PHE A 111 3.84 2.93 -18.80
C PHE A 111 4.57 3.83 -17.79
N SER A 112 4.13 5.09 -17.70
CA SER A 112 4.70 6.06 -16.77
C SER A 112 3.78 7.24 -16.44
N GLY A 113 3.92 7.85 -15.26
CA GLY A 113 3.14 9.03 -14.90
C GLY A 113 3.27 9.49 -13.44
N PRO A 114 2.32 10.28 -12.92
CA PRO A 114 1.04 10.62 -13.54
C PRO A 114 1.16 11.65 -14.67
N VAL A 115 0.27 11.53 -15.65
CA VAL A 115 0.02 12.53 -16.70
C VAL A 115 -1.45 13.00 -16.62
N PRO A 116 -1.80 14.18 -17.18
CA PRO A 116 -3.19 14.62 -17.22
C PRO A 116 -4.07 13.66 -18.04
N VAL A 117 -5.29 13.37 -17.57
CA VAL A 117 -6.23 12.52 -18.31
C VAL A 117 -6.65 13.23 -19.61
N PRO A 118 -6.51 12.60 -20.80
CA PRO A 118 -6.82 13.24 -22.07
C PRO A 118 -8.23 13.84 -22.14
N GLY A 119 -8.31 15.13 -22.46
CA GLY A 119 -9.58 15.86 -22.61
C GLY A 119 -10.29 16.26 -21.31
N GLN A 120 -9.74 15.91 -20.14
CA GLN A 120 -10.28 16.32 -18.84
C GLN A 120 -9.52 17.52 -18.24
N ILE A 121 -10.08 18.09 -17.17
CA ILE A 121 -9.35 18.97 -16.26
C ILE A 121 -8.54 18.08 -15.30
N ASP A 122 -7.34 18.53 -14.90
CA ASP A 122 -6.57 17.92 -13.81
C ASP A 122 -6.80 18.74 -12.51
N PRO A 123 -7.79 18.38 -11.67
CA PRO A 123 -7.99 19.04 -10.37
C PRO A 123 -7.01 18.54 -9.30
N GLY A 124 -6.23 17.50 -9.57
CA GLY A 124 -5.28 16.89 -8.64
C GLY A 124 -3.90 17.54 -8.64
N ARG A 125 -3.52 18.26 -9.71
CA ARG A 125 -2.21 18.89 -9.85
C ARG A 125 -2.08 20.22 -9.10
N ARG A 126 -1.47 20.16 -7.90
CA ARG A 126 -1.33 21.26 -6.93
C ARG A 126 0.10 21.46 -6.48
N CYS A 127 0.39 22.59 -5.85
CA CYS A 127 1.67 22.80 -5.19
C CYS A 127 1.79 21.96 -3.92
N ALA A 128 2.89 21.23 -3.73
CA ALA A 128 3.06 20.33 -2.58
C ALA A 128 2.93 21.04 -1.21
N THR A 129 3.34 22.32 -1.16
CA THR A 129 3.27 23.19 0.01
C THR A 129 1.95 23.96 0.16
N ASP A 130 1.05 23.90 -0.83
CA ASP A 130 -0.24 24.59 -0.84
C ASP A 130 -1.21 23.89 -1.81
N SER A 131 -1.98 22.93 -1.30
CA SER A 131 -2.97 22.17 -2.08
C SER A 131 -4.06 23.07 -2.69
N THR A 132 -4.29 24.25 -2.12
CA THR A 132 -5.31 25.18 -2.63
C THR A 132 -4.88 25.80 -3.96
N LYS A 133 -3.58 25.82 -4.24
CA LYS A 133 -2.99 26.35 -5.46
C LYS A 133 -2.82 25.26 -6.52
N ARG A 134 -3.64 25.32 -7.58
CA ARG A 134 -3.43 24.57 -8.83
C ARG A 134 -2.16 25.05 -9.53
N CYS A 135 -1.48 24.15 -10.24
CA CYS A 135 -0.24 24.45 -10.95
C CYS A 135 -0.10 23.68 -12.27
N ALA A 136 0.64 24.24 -13.24
CA ALA A 136 1.05 23.52 -14.44
C ALA A 136 2.50 23.00 -14.38
N ASN A 137 3.36 23.60 -13.55
CA ASN A 137 4.81 23.34 -13.48
C ASN A 137 5.38 23.76 -12.10
N ASP A 138 6.61 23.34 -11.81
CA ASP A 138 7.25 23.57 -10.49
C ASP A 138 7.57 25.05 -10.21
N ASP A 139 7.82 25.88 -11.24
CA ASP A 139 8.11 27.32 -11.07
C ASP A 139 6.94 28.07 -10.40
N GLU A 140 5.70 27.64 -10.67
CA GLU A 140 4.51 28.18 -10.01
C GLU A 140 4.45 27.87 -8.51
N CYS A 141 5.18 26.86 -8.04
CA CYS A 141 5.14 26.35 -6.67
C CYS A 141 6.39 26.65 -5.84
N GLY A 142 7.47 27.11 -6.47
CA GLY A 142 8.73 27.37 -5.80
C GLY A 142 9.29 26.11 -5.14
N ALA A 143 9.73 26.22 -3.88
CA ALA A 143 10.45 25.14 -3.18
C ALA A 143 9.64 23.85 -2.95
N GLY A 144 8.30 23.87 -3.09
CA GLY A 144 7.47 22.67 -2.97
C GLY A 144 7.38 21.84 -4.26
N GLY A 145 7.58 22.46 -5.43
CA GLY A 145 7.24 21.85 -6.71
C GLY A 145 5.74 21.60 -6.91
N CYS A 146 5.38 21.21 -8.13
CA CYS A 146 4.03 20.90 -8.57
C CYS A 146 3.85 19.37 -8.56
N ARG A 147 2.76 18.88 -7.97
CA ARG A 147 2.53 17.44 -7.70
C ARG A 147 1.09 17.08 -7.97
N THR A 148 0.84 15.88 -8.48
CA THR A 148 -0.51 15.33 -8.62
C THR A 148 -0.87 14.58 -7.35
N TYR A 149 -2.00 14.94 -6.74
CA TYR A 149 -2.50 14.33 -5.52
C TYR A 149 -3.33 13.07 -5.81
N TYR A 150 -3.20 12.05 -4.97
CA TYR A 150 -4.00 10.83 -5.00
C TYR A 150 -5.39 11.12 -4.40
N GLY A 151 -6.20 11.88 -5.12
CA GLY A 151 -7.49 12.38 -4.65
C GLY A 151 -7.37 13.42 -3.52
N ALA A 152 -8.48 13.67 -2.83
CA ALA A 152 -8.44 14.42 -1.57
C ALA A 152 -8.01 13.52 -0.39
N GLY A 153 -7.61 14.14 0.72
CA GLY A 153 -7.00 13.46 1.86
C GLY A 153 -7.84 12.34 2.49
N ILE A 154 -7.16 11.33 3.03
CA ILE A 154 -7.74 10.15 3.64
C ILE A 154 -7.93 10.38 5.14
N GLN A 155 -9.15 10.27 5.66
CA GLN A 155 -9.38 10.36 7.11
C GLN A 155 -9.20 9.00 7.77
N THR A 156 -8.28 8.92 8.72
CA THR A 156 -8.15 7.80 9.65
C THR A 156 -8.42 8.25 11.09
N LYS A 157 -8.82 7.30 11.94
CA LYS A 157 -9.15 7.54 13.35
C LYS A 157 -8.29 6.66 14.24
N VAL A 158 -7.42 7.31 15.00
CA VAL A 158 -6.56 6.66 15.99
C VAL A 158 -7.26 6.72 17.34
N ASP A 159 -8.07 5.71 17.63
CA ASP A 159 -8.84 5.58 18.88
C ASP A 159 -8.22 4.49 19.77
N SER A 160 -7.23 4.88 20.59
CA SER A 160 -6.51 4.00 21.50
C SER A 160 -6.39 4.65 22.88
N PRO A 161 -7.30 4.33 23.83
CA PRO A 161 -7.39 5.02 25.12
C PRO A 161 -6.04 5.11 25.86
N PRO A 162 -5.65 6.30 26.36
CA PRO A 162 -6.45 7.52 26.52
C PRO A 162 -6.47 8.46 25.31
N ILE A 163 -5.90 8.06 24.17
CA ILE A 163 -5.61 8.92 23.02
C ILE A 163 -6.68 8.73 21.95
N LYS A 164 -7.34 9.81 21.55
CA LYS A 164 -8.24 9.86 20.39
C LYS A 164 -7.77 10.97 19.45
N LEU A 165 -7.32 10.60 18.26
CA LEU A 165 -6.85 11.53 17.22
C LEU A 165 -7.57 11.22 15.91
N ASP A 166 -8.30 12.20 15.37
CA ASP A 166 -8.57 12.24 13.94
C ASP A 166 -7.28 12.66 13.22
N VAL A 167 -6.94 11.98 12.12
CA VAL A 167 -5.81 12.32 11.26
C VAL A 167 -6.28 12.33 9.82
N CYS A 168 -5.93 13.37 9.07
CA CYS A 168 -6.12 13.44 7.62
C CYS A 168 -4.79 13.29 6.90
N ALA A 169 -4.63 12.28 6.06
CA ALA A 169 -3.43 12.05 5.25
C ALA A 169 -3.67 12.47 3.80
N MET A 170 -3.06 13.57 3.35
CA MET A 170 -2.98 13.87 1.91
C MET A 170 -1.84 13.08 1.31
N ASN A 171 -2.11 12.34 0.24
CA ASN A 171 -1.10 11.61 -0.50
C ASN A 171 -0.89 12.28 -1.86
N MET A 172 0.36 12.45 -2.26
CA MET A 172 0.73 12.96 -3.59
C MET A 172 1.82 12.09 -4.21
N PHE A 173 1.85 12.04 -5.53
CA PHE A 173 2.90 11.32 -6.25
C PHE A 173 4.19 12.16 -6.23
N GLU A 174 5.28 11.63 -5.65
CA GLU A 174 6.55 12.34 -5.49
C GLU A 174 7.59 11.77 -6.46
N PRO A 175 8.07 12.53 -7.46
CA PRO A 175 9.05 12.07 -8.45
C PRO A 175 10.28 11.40 -7.84
N LEU A 176 10.93 10.52 -8.62
CA LEU A 176 12.16 9.86 -8.22
C LEU A 176 13.32 10.87 -8.12
N ASP A 177 14.18 10.67 -7.12
CA ASP A 177 15.31 11.57 -6.83
C ASP A 177 16.38 11.56 -7.95
N ALA A 178 16.38 10.51 -8.79
CA ALA A 178 17.10 10.42 -10.04
C ALA A 178 16.27 9.66 -11.09
N PRO A 179 16.43 9.93 -12.39
CA PRO A 179 15.83 9.11 -13.45
C PRO A 179 16.35 7.67 -13.42
N ILE A 180 15.45 6.70 -13.56
CA ILE A 180 15.76 5.26 -13.74
C ILE A 180 15.41 4.82 -15.17
N ALA A 181 15.85 3.63 -15.58
CA ALA A 181 15.52 3.09 -16.90
C ALA A 181 14.11 2.48 -16.89
N ASN A 182 13.26 2.92 -17.83
CA ASN A 182 11.91 2.43 -18.06
C ASN A 182 11.75 2.23 -19.57
N GLY A 183 11.73 0.99 -20.06
CA GLY A 183 11.89 0.71 -21.49
C GLY A 183 13.20 1.29 -22.07
N ASN A 184 13.09 2.03 -23.16
CA ASN A 184 14.20 2.70 -23.86
C ASN A 184 14.58 4.07 -23.28
N ARG A 185 13.82 4.59 -22.30
CA ARG A 185 13.96 5.96 -21.78
C ARG A 185 14.47 5.99 -20.34
N MET A 186 15.07 7.12 -19.98
CA MET A 186 15.42 7.46 -18.61
C MET A 186 14.32 8.37 -18.04
N ASP A 187 13.74 7.99 -16.91
CA ASP A 187 12.48 8.53 -16.42
C ASP A 187 12.49 8.70 -14.89
N ASN A 188 12.11 9.88 -14.39
CA ASN A 188 11.98 10.16 -12.96
C ASN A 188 10.53 10.22 -12.47
N SER A 189 9.58 9.79 -13.30
CA SER A 189 8.16 9.75 -12.95
C SER A 189 7.90 8.84 -11.73
N PRO A 190 7.01 9.23 -10.81
CA PRO A 190 6.71 8.46 -9.59
C PRO A 190 5.92 7.16 -9.85
N LEU A 191 5.19 7.06 -10.95
CA LEU A 191 4.57 5.83 -11.44
C LEU A 191 5.36 5.33 -12.64
N GLN A 192 5.81 4.08 -12.60
CA GLN A 192 6.49 3.40 -13.72
C GLN A 192 6.18 1.90 -13.65
N GLY A 193 6.10 1.22 -14.79
CA GLY A 193 5.85 -0.21 -14.81
C GLY A 193 5.52 -0.79 -16.17
N THR A 194 5.13 -2.07 -16.16
CA THR A 194 4.77 -2.86 -17.34
C THR A 194 3.32 -3.32 -17.30
N ILE A 195 2.67 -3.37 -18.46
CA ILE A 195 1.34 -3.98 -18.65
C ILE A 195 1.34 -5.01 -19.78
N ASP A 196 0.67 -6.13 -19.57
CA ASP A 196 0.23 -7.07 -20.62
C ASP A 196 -1.29 -6.87 -20.82
N LEU A 197 -1.67 -6.24 -21.92
CA LEU A 197 -3.07 -5.91 -22.24
C LEU A 197 -3.95 -7.15 -22.49
N VAL A 198 -3.36 -8.30 -22.81
CA VAL A 198 -4.12 -9.53 -23.09
C VAL A 198 -4.41 -10.32 -21.82
N SER A 199 -3.46 -10.41 -20.87
CA SER A 199 -3.75 -11.06 -19.57
C SER A 199 -4.28 -10.11 -18.50
N GLY A 200 -4.15 -8.79 -18.70
CA GLY A 200 -4.39 -7.79 -17.66
C GLY A 200 -3.33 -7.81 -16.55
N THR A 201 -2.14 -8.37 -16.81
CA THR A 201 -1.04 -8.35 -15.84
C THR A 201 -0.42 -6.96 -15.80
N LEU A 202 -0.43 -6.34 -14.62
CA LEU A 202 0.19 -5.04 -14.35
C LEU A 202 1.23 -5.20 -13.24
N GLU A 203 2.41 -4.62 -13.42
CA GLU A 203 3.44 -4.54 -12.39
C GLU A 203 4.11 -3.15 -12.39
N PHE A 204 3.93 -2.40 -11.30
CA PHE A 204 4.62 -1.15 -11.06
C PHE A 204 6.04 -1.42 -10.56
N THR A 205 7.03 -1.06 -11.37
CA THR A 205 8.44 -0.97 -10.95
C THR A 205 8.68 0.26 -10.05
N SER A 206 7.84 1.29 -10.17
CA SER A 206 7.79 2.44 -9.27
C SER A 206 6.35 2.83 -8.96
N PHE A 207 6.06 3.03 -7.67
CA PHE A 207 4.84 3.64 -7.15
C PHE A 207 5.22 4.48 -5.91
N ARG A 208 5.74 5.68 -6.16
CA ARG A 208 6.23 6.58 -5.10
C ARG A 208 5.17 7.62 -4.73
N LEU A 209 4.55 7.41 -3.56
CA LEU A 209 3.72 8.41 -2.89
C LEU A 209 4.54 9.17 -1.85
N ARG A 210 4.02 10.31 -1.41
CA ARG A 210 4.41 11.03 -0.21
C ARG A 210 3.16 11.36 0.59
N SER A 211 3.16 10.99 1.86
CA SER A 211 2.03 11.16 2.77
C SER A 211 2.29 12.32 3.72
N VAL A 212 1.47 13.37 3.60
CA VAL A 212 1.48 14.51 4.51
C VAL A 212 0.26 14.40 5.41
N GLN A 213 0.49 14.14 6.69
CA GLN A 213 -0.57 13.95 7.68
C GLN A 213 -0.84 15.25 8.41
N TYR A 214 -2.11 15.52 8.70
CA TYR A 214 -2.59 16.68 9.46
C TYR A 214 -3.42 16.21 10.65
N LEU A 215 -3.27 16.89 11.79
CA LEU A 215 -4.05 16.60 12.99
C LEU A 215 -5.46 17.19 12.85
N GLY A 216 -6.49 16.35 13.02
CA GLY A 216 -7.90 16.71 12.91
C GLY A 216 -8.63 15.98 11.78
N VAL A 217 -9.91 16.32 11.60
CA VAL A 217 -10.75 15.79 10.52
C VAL A 217 -10.26 16.30 9.15
N CYS A 218 -10.51 15.53 8.08
CA CYS A 218 -10.25 16.03 6.73
C CYS A 218 -11.16 17.22 6.39
N ASN A 219 -10.68 18.13 5.55
CA ASN A 219 -11.45 19.28 5.10
C ASN A 219 -12.59 18.85 4.16
N VAL A 220 -13.82 19.17 4.54
CA VAL A 220 -15.04 18.84 3.80
C VAL A 220 -15.48 20.03 2.93
N CYS A 221 -15.82 19.78 1.68
CA CYS A 221 -16.39 20.75 0.76
C CYS A 221 -17.92 20.60 0.69
N ASN A 222 -18.64 21.53 1.30
CA ASN A 222 -20.09 21.44 1.44
C ASN A 222 -20.84 22.26 0.37
N GLY A 223 -21.89 21.67 -0.20
CA GLY A 223 -22.77 22.33 -1.17
C GLY A 223 -22.28 22.37 -2.62
N ASP A 224 -21.14 21.75 -2.92
CA ASP A 224 -20.75 21.44 -4.31
C ASP A 224 -21.66 20.33 -4.86
N ALA A 225 -22.13 20.48 -6.08
CA ALA A 225 -22.94 19.50 -6.80
C ALA A 225 -22.07 18.39 -7.43
N THR A 226 -20.97 18.76 -8.12
CA THR A 226 -20.28 17.88 -9.08
C THR A 226 -18.80 17.78 -8.72
N ALA A 227 -18.41 16.63 -8.16
CA ALA A 227 -17.03 16.42 -7.77
C ALA A 227 -16.08 16.44 -8.99
N ALA A 228 -14.87 17.00 -8.80
CA ALA A 228 -13.78 17.05 -9.75
C ALA A 228 -14.05 17.82 -11.07
N ASP A 229 -15.14 18.60 -11.14
CA ASP A 229 -15.53 19.32 -12.37
C ASP A 229 -14.76 20.62 -12.63
N GLY A 230 -13.84 20.96 -11.73
CA GLY A 230 -12.96 22.12 -11.83
C GLY A 230 -13.52 23.38 -11.18
N LYS A 231 -14.79 23.44 -10.77
CA LYS A 231 -15.47 24.67 -10.30
C LYS A 231 -15.62 24.72 -8.78
N ALA A 232 -15.15 25.83 -8.20
CA ALA A 232 -15.23 26.09 -6.77
C ALA A 232 -16.62 26.57 -6.30
N GLU A 233 -17.67 25.75 -6.53
CA GLU A 233 -19.06 26.10 -6.20
C GLU A 233 -19.40 25.84 -4.71
N GLY A 234 -18.82 24.78 -4.13
CA GLY A 234 -18.97 24.41 -2.72
C GLY A 234 -18.23 25.34 -1.75
N THR A 235 -18.35 25.08 -0.45
CA THR A 235 -17.79 25.92 0.62
C THR A 235 -17.09 25.07 1.68
N CYS A 236 -15.84 25.41 2.00
CA CYS A 236 -15.00 24.64 2.92
C CYS A 236 -15.51 24.70 4.36
N THR A 237 -15.98 23.58 4.89
CA THR A 237 -16.12 23.36 6.34
C THR A 237 -14.86 22.67 6.85
N THR A 238 -13.87 23.49 7.18
CA THR A 238 -12.69 23.08 7.96
C THR A 238 -13.03 23.13 9.46
N GLY A 239 -12.20 22.54 10.31
CA GLY A 239 -12.29 22.73 11.78
C GLY A 239 -11.85 24.12 12.28
N LEU A 240 -11.73 25.12 11.40
CA LEU A 240 -10.96 26.36 11.62
C LEU A 240 -11.76 27.62 11.28
N PRO A 241 -11.50 28.75 11.97
CA PRO A 241 -12.25 29.99 11.84
C PRO A 241 -11.82 30.83 10.61
N PHE A 242 -11.76 30.23 9.43
CA PHE A 242 -11.66 31.01 8.18
C PHE A 242 -12.98 31.77 7.94
N GLN A 243 -12.91 33.09 7.75
CA GLN A 243 -14.07 33.96 7.58
C GLN A 243 -13.83 35.00 6.48
N PRO A 244 -14.59 34.96 5.36
CA PRO A 244 -15.50 33.88 4.97
C PRO A 244 -14.75 32.55 4.77
N PRO A 245 -15.41 31.39 4.91
CA PRO A 245 -14.79 30.12 4.55
C PRO A 245 -14.48 30.06 3.05
N PRO A 246 -13.36 29.46 2.62
CA PRO A 246 -13.00 29.37 1.20
C PRO A 246 -14.04 28.64 0.35
N LYS A 247 -14.02 28.94 -0.96
CA LYS A 247 -14.75 28.20 -1.99
C LYS A 247 -13.97 26.97 -2.44
N CYS A 248 -14.67 25.91 -2.84
CA CYS A 248 -14.04 24.63 -3.17
C CYS A 248 -14.81 23.79 -4.21
N ASP A 249 -14.02 23.01 -4.94
CA ASP A 249 -14.34 21.88 -5.81
C ASP A 249 -14.09 20.59 -5.01
N ALA A 250 -15.06 19.70 -4.86
CA ALA A 250 -14.89 18.44 -4.13
C ALA A 250 -14.13 17.42 -5.00
N ASN A 251 -12.99 16.90 -4.55
CA ASN A 251 -12.12 16.07 -5.39
C ASN A 251 -12.28 14.55 -5.13
N SER A 252 -12.95 14.14 -4.05
CA SER A 252 -13.39 12.75 -3.84
C SER A 252 -14.50 12.65 -2.77
N THR A 253 -15.10 11.46 -2.65
CA THR A 253 -16.07 11.11 -1.61
C THR A 253 -15.50 10.10 -0.62
N LEU A 254 -15.64 10.39 0.68
CA LEU A 254 -15.39 9.46 1.77
C LEU A 254 -16.72 8.90 2.28
N GLY A 255 -17.14 7.77 1.70
CA GLY A 255 -18.50 7.25 1.84
C GLY A 255 -19.56 8.21 1.27
N ASP A 256 -20.84 7.95 1.60
CA ASP A 256 -21.99 8.58 0.94
C ASP A 256 -22.17 10.09 1.23
N THR A 257 -21.42 10.68 2.15
CA THR A 257 -21.76 12.00 2.74
C THR A 257 -20.62 13.00 2.84
N ALA A 258 -19.36 12.57 3.01
CA ALA A 258 -18.23 13.48 3.17
C ALA A 258 -17.54 13.73 1.82
N LYS A 259 -17.87 14.84 1.17
CA LYS A 259 -17.14 15.36 0.01
C LYS A 259 -15.84 16.04 0.47
N LEU A 260 -14.68 15.53 0.07
CA LEU A 260 -13.37 16.04 0.51
C LEU A 260 -12.70 16.87 -0.59
N SER A 261 -11.82 17.82 -0.23
CA SER A 261 -11.25 18.77 -1.22
C SER A 261 -9.83 19.23 -0.89
N LEU A 262 -9.04 19.44 -1.95
CA LEU A 262 -7.71 20.03 -1.97
C LEU A 262 -7.74 21.57 -1.95
N ASP A 263 -8.84 22.18 -2.42
CA ASP A 263 -9.07 23.64 -2.40
C ASP A 263 -9.20 24.19 -0.96
N CYS A 264 -9.48 23.32 0.01
CA CYS A 264 -9.64 23.71 1.41
C CYS A 264 -8.31 23.67 2.17
N PRO A 265 -7.88 24.78 2.80
CA PRO A 265 -6.55 24.90 3.40
C PRO A 265 -6.36 23.98 4.61
N TYR A 266 -5.28 23.21 4.58
CA TYR A 266 -4.84 22.35 5.68
C TYR A 266 -3.94 23.10 6.68
N LEU A 267 -3.68 22.50 7.83
CA LEU A 267 -2.89 23.08 8.92
C LEU A 267 -1.38 22.90 8.73
N VAL A 268 -0.61 23.28 9.77
CA VAL A 268 0.72 22.72 10.00
C VAL A 268 0.64 21.18 9.93
N PRO A 269 1.47 20.52 9.11
CA PRO A 269 1.49 19.05 9.05
C PRO A 269 1.98 18.46 10.38
N LEU A 270 1.36 17.35 10.78
CA LEU A 270 1.71 16.52 11.92
C LEU A 270 2.92 15.63 11.61
N SER A 271 2.98 15.12 10.38
CA SER A 271 4.08 14.35 9.81
C SER A 271 4.09 14.46 8.29
N ASP A 272 5.23 14.17 7.69
CA ASP A 272 5.46 14.17 6.24
C ASP A 272 6.51 13.09 5.97
N PHE A 273 6.22 12.14 5.09
CA PHE A 273 7.13 11.02 4.80
C PHE A 273 6.89 10.40 3.41
N PRO A 274 7.94 9.86 2.76
CA PRO A 274 7.80 9.08 1.54
C PRO A 274 7.12 7.73 1.81
N MET A 275 6.32 7.27 0.85
CA MET A 275 5.70 5.95 0.80
C MET A 275 6.15 5.27 -0.50
N GLN A 276 7.08 4.33 -0.39
CA GLN A 276 7.48 3.48 -1.51
C GLN A 276 6.56 2.25 -1.52
N VAL A 277 5.57 2.27 -2.40
CA VAL A 277 4.52 1.23 -2.52
C VAL A 277 4.84 0.29 -3.70
N ALA A 278 6.12 0.17 -4.06
CA ALA A 278 6.59 -0.71 -5.12
C ALA A 278 7.30 -1.94 -4.50
N PRO A 279 7.09 -3.15 -5.02
CA PRO A 279 6.22 -3.48 -6.16
C PRO A 279 4.72 -3.41 -5.79
N LEU A 280 3.91 -2.80 -6.66
CA LEU A 280 2.45 -2.89 -6.68
C LEU A 280 2.06 -3.66 -7.93
N ALA A 281 1.35 -4.78 -7.80
CA ALA A 281 1.10 -5.65 -8.96
C ALA A 281 -0.22 -6.42 -8.90
N THR A 282 -0.66 -6.92 -10.05
CA THR A 282 -1.79 -7.86 -10.18
C THR A 282 -1.42 -9.31 -9.88
N ARG A 283 -0.13 -9.59 -9.62
CA ARG A 283 0.30 -10.86 -9.03
C ARG A 283 0.27 -10.77 -7.50
N SER A 284 0.09 -11.90 -6.85
CA SER A 284 0.29 -12.00 -5.40
C SER A 284 1.76 -11.69 -5.06
N LEU A 285 1.98 -11.02 -3.94
CA LEU A 285 3.33 -10.74 -3.43
C LEU A 285 3.49 -11.37 -2.05
N GLU A 286 4.69 -11.84 -1.78
CA GLU A 286 5.09 -12.50 -0.55
C GLU A 286 6.42 -11.89 -0.08
N TRP A 287 6.52 -11.64 1.23
CA TRP A 287 7.78 -11.35 1.92
C TRP A 287 8.12 -12.52 2.84
N GLU A 288 9.41 -12.85 2.93
CA GLU A 288 9.96 -13.83 3.87
C GLU A 288 10.91 -13.11 4.83
N LEU A 289 10.95 -13.52 6.10
CA LEU A 289 11.96 -13.02 7.04
C LEU A 289 13.30 -13.71 6.77
N GLU A 290 14.22 -12.98 6.15
CA GLU A 290 15.54 -13.46 5.75
C GLU A 290 16.64 -13.10 6.78
N GLU A 291 17.89 -13.53 6.53
CA GLU A 291 19.02 -13.25 7.41
C GLU A 291 19.33 -11.74 7.51
N GLY A 292 19.11 -11.00 6.40
CA GLY A 292 19.23 -9.54 6.32
C GLY A 292 17.98 -8.74 6.74
N SER A 293 16.95 -9.39 7.30
CA SER A 293 15.84 -8.67 7.96
C SER A 293 16.29 -8.13 9.33
N PRO A 294 15.74 -7.00 9.83
CA PRO A 294 16.14 -6.41 11.11
C PRO A 294 15.88 -7.34 12.31
N GLU A 295 16.80 -7.39 13.27
CA GLU A 295 16.62 -8.10 14.54
C GLU A 295 15.59 -7.39 15.45
N CYS A 296 14.58 -8.10 15.93
CA CYS A 296 13.62 -7.53 16.88
C CYS A 296 14.24 -7.39 18.27
N GLY A 297 14.65 -6.17 18.64
CA GLY A 297 15.25 -5.85 19.95
C GLY A 297 14.38 -6.14 21.20
N ALA A 298 13.15 -6.65 21.03
CA ALA A 298 12.29 -7.15 22.10
C ALA A 298 12.48 -8.65 22.41
N ALA A 299 12.94 -9.45 21.45
CA ALA A 299 12.98 -10.91 21.51
C ALA A 299 14.22 -11.47 20.76
N PRO A 300 15.26 -11.96 21.46
CA PRO A 300 16.50 -12.43 20.81
C PRO A 300 16.26 -13.56 19.81
N GLY A 301 16.81 -13.43 18.60
CA GLY A 301 16.64 -14.42 17.52
C GLY A 301 15.29 -14.34 16.81
N LYS A 302 14.61 -13.18 16.88
CA LYS A 302 13.42 -12.87 16.09
C LYS A 302 13.75 -11.84 15.02
N LYS A 303 13.18 -12.02 13.83
CA LYS A 303 13.26 -11.06 12.73
C LYS A 303 12.00 -10.20 12.69
N CYS A 304 12.17 -8.93 12.36
CA CYS A 304 11.13 -7.93 12.23
C CYS A 304 10.87 -7.66 10.76
N TRP A 305 9.61 -7.43 10.38
CA TRP A 305 9.26 -7.18 8.97
C TRP A 305 9.86 -5.89 8.43
N CYS A 306 9.99 -4.88 9.28
CA CYS A 306 10.45 -3.55 8.91
C CYS A 306 11.37 -2.97 9.96
N GLY A 307 12.32 -2.17 9.49
CA GLY A 307 13.21 -1.34 10.28
C GLY A 307 13.34 0.05 9.66
N THR A 308 14.46 0.70 9.95
CA THR A 308 14.90 1.94 9.31
C THR A 308 16.37 1.83 8.95
N CYS A 309 16.80 2.48 7.87
CA CYS A 309 18.20 2.45 7.46
C CYS A 309 19.09 3.15 8.48
N ALA A 310 20.23 2.54 8.83
CA ALA A 310 21.13 3.06 9.86
C ALA A 310 21.68 4.48 9.58
N HIS A 311 21.68 4.90 8.30
CA HIS A 311 22.12 6.21 7.86
C HIS A 311 20.98 7.25 7.69
N ASP A 312 19.72 6.82 7.57
CA ASP A 312 18.54 7.69 7.50
C ASP A 312 17.31 7.02 8.14
N SER A 313 16.84 7.58 9.26
CA SER A 313 15.68 7.09 9.99
C SER A 313 14.33 7.43 9.35
N ALA A 314 14.30 8.27 8.30
CA ALA A 314 13.12 8.49 7.46
C ALA A 314 13.00 7.45 6.33
N MET A 315 14.08 6.70 6.04
CA MET A 315 14.06 5.59 5.08
C MET A 315 13.69 4.28 5.81
N ALA A 316 12.52 3.73 5.48
CA ALA A 316 12.12 2.41 5.93
C ALA A 316 12.79 1.32 5.09
N CYS A 317 12.95 0.13 5.68
CA CYS A 317 13.56 -1.03 5.02
C CYS A 317 12.91 -2.33 5.52
N HIS A 318 12.84 -3.33 4.66
CA HIS A 318 12.54 -4.73 4.97
C HIS A 318 13.84 -5.53 5.12
N LEU A 319 14.84 -5.24 4.29
CA LEU A 319 16.15 -5.88 4.23
C LEU A 319 17.29 -4.85 4.22
N ASP A 320 18.50 -5.25 4.63
CA ASP A 320 19.73 -4.44 4.50
C ASP A 320 19.94 -3.87 3.09
N THR A 321 19.58 -4.64 2.05
CA THR A 321 19.72 -4.25 0.64
C THR A 321 18.91 -3.02 0.25
N ASP A 322 17.82 -2.74 0.96
CA ASP A 322 16.96 -1.57 0.69
C ASP A 322 17.71 -0.27 1.06
N CYS A 323 18.64 -0.37 2.02
CA CYS A 323 19.49 0.71 2.50
C CYS A 323 20.75 0.92 1.63
N GLY A 324 20.79 0.34 0.43
CA GLY A 324 21.88 0.52 -0.52
C GLY A 324 23.14 -0.25 -0.14
N LYS A 325 24.32 0.35 -0.38
CA LYS A 325 25.62 -0.35 -0.25
C LYS A 325 26.28 -0.25 1.12
N ASP A 326 25.87 0.73 1.92
CA ASP A 326 26.59 1.19 3.10
C ASP A 326 25.66 1.32 4.33
N GLY A 327 24.47 0.70 4.31
CA GLY A 327 23.47 0.80 5.36
C GLY A 327 22.95 -0.56 5.82
N ASP A 328 22.99 -0.79 7.13
CA ASP A 328 22.25 -1.88 7.77
C ASP A 328 20.77 -1.47 7.92
N CYS A 329 19.84 -2.41 7.76
CA CYS A 329 18.45 -2.24 8.13
C CYS A 329 18.29 -2.51 9.63
N ILE A 330 18.27 -1.45 10.44
CA ILE A 330 18.23 -1.58 11.90
C ILE A 330 16.79 -1.54 12.43
N PRO A 331 16.47 -2.27 13.52
CA PRO A 331 15.23 -2.05 14.26
C PRO A 331 15.17 -0.60 14.75
N ALA A 332 14.03 0.06 14.54
CA ALA A 332 13.85 1.50 14.78
C ALA A 332 13.71 1.92 16.26
N GLY A 333 14.51 1.29 17.13
CA GLY A 333 14.36 1.29 18.58
C GLY A 333 13.27 0.31 19.04
N ALA A 334 13.35 -0.08 20.31
CA ALA A 334 12.39 -1.00 20.91
C ALA A 334 11.04 -0.33 21.21
N MET A 335 10.23 -0.12 20.16
CA MET A 335 8.79 0.15 20.29
C MET A 335 8.09 -1.09 20.85
N LYS A 336 8.19 -1.26 22.17
CA LYS A 336 7.53 -2.34 22.89
C LYS A 336 6.02 -2.28 22.62
N PRO A 337 5.37 -3.42 22.31
CA PRO A 337 3.94 -3.44 22.06
C PRO A 337 3.13 -2.79 23.20
N SER A 338 2.56 -1.62 22.91
CA SER A 338 2.01 -0.69 23.91
C SER A 338 0.51 -0.88 24.20
N SER A 339 -0.18 -1.74 23.43
CA SER A 339 -1.62 -1.99 23.55
C SER A 339 -2.01 -3.43 23.18
N CYS A 340 -1.63 -3.89 21.99
CA CYS A 340 -1.74 -5.31 21.62
C CYS A 340 -0.59 -6.11 22.23
N ALA A 341 -0.92 -7.21 22.91
CA ALA A 341 -0.01 -7.93 23.79
C ALA A 341 1.05 -8.77 23.03
N LYS A 342 2.04 -9.28 23.78
CA LYS A 342 3.09 -10.21 23.35
C LYS A 342 2.62 -11.22 22.29
N PHE A 343 3.27 -11.19 21.12
CA PHE A 343 3.01 -12.14 20.03
C PHE A 343 3.85 -13.43 20.20
N GLU A 344 3.51 -14.25 21.19
CA GLU A 344 4.12 -15.58 21.32
C GLU A 344 3.45 -16.53 20.33
N TRP A 345 4.10 -16.77 19.18
CA TRP A 345 3.71 -17.75 18.15
C TRP A 345 3.72 -19.18 18.72
N GLY A 346 2.69 -19.55 19.47
CA GLY A 346 2.58 -20.80 20.21
C GLY A 346 1.19 -21.02 20.80
N VAL A 347 0.84 -22.29 21.04
CA VAL A 347 -0.53 -22.71 21.32
C VAL A 347 -0.98 -22.33 22.74
N GLY A 348 -1.96 -21.41 22.87
CA GLY A 348 -2.94 -21.47 23.97
C GLY A 348 -2.94 -20.37 25.04
N HIS A 349 -2.72 -19.10 24.70
CA HIS A 349 -3.07 -17.99 25.60
C HIS A 349 -4.46 -17.38 25.31
N LYS A 350 -4.86 -16.38 26.10
CA LYS A 350 -6.26 -15.88 26.20
C LYS A 350 -6.37 -14.35 26.13
N THR A 351 -5.35 -13.70 25.61
CA THR A 351 -5.27 -12.23 25.46
C THR A 351 -4.87 -11.85 24.04
N ASP A 352 -5.19 -12.75 23.11
CA ASP A 352 -4.63 -12.80 21.77
C ASP A 352 -5.47 -11.88 20.87
N VAL A 353 -5.23 -10.57 20.99
CA VAL A 353 -6.00 -9.50 20.30
C VAL A 353 -5.90 -9.61 18.77
N CYS A 354 -4.98 -10.42 18.25
CA CYS A 354 -4.82 -10.76 16.85
C CYS A 354 -4.57 -12.27 16.74
N LYS A 355 -5.45 -13.03 16.08
CA LYS A 355 -5.29 -14.49 15.86
C LYS A 355 -5.14 -14.80 14.39
N VAL A 356 -4.18 -15.65 14.04
CA VAL A 356 -4.03 -16.16 12.67
C VAL A 356 -5.32 -16.90 12.28
N LYS A 357 -5.99 -16.35 11.26
CA LYS A 357 -7.26 -16.84 10.74
C LYS A 357 -7.23 -17.00 9.23
N ASP A 358 -6.44 -16.18 8.53
CA ASP A 358 -6.02 -16.43 7.16
C ASP A 358 -4.63 -17.05 7.18
N THR A 359 -4.58 -18.39 7.08
CA THR A 359 -3.33 -19.17 7.03
C THR A 359 -2.67 -19.16 5.65
N GLU A 360 -3.32 -18.62 4.61
CA GLU A 360 -2.73 -18.50 3.28
C GLU A 360 -1.93 -17.19 3.15
N ARG A 361 -2.39 -16.11 3.79
CA ARG A 361 -1.67 -14.83 3.93
C ARG A 361 -0.72 -14.76 5.13
N ASN A 362 -0.84 -15.68 6.09
CA ASN A 362 -0.31 -15.55 7.46
C ASN A 362 -0.79 -14.27 8.17
N VAL A 363 -1.99 -13.82 7.83
CA VAL A 363 -2.59 -12.60 8.39
C VAL A 363 -3.52 -12.97 9.55
N GLY A 364 -3.30 -12.26 10.66
CA GLY A 364 -4.18 -12.34 11.80
C GLY A 364 -5.47 -11.56 11.58
N ILE A 365 -6.49 -11.92 12.33
CA ILE A 365 -7.72 -11.15 12.50
C ILE A 365 -7.80 -10.67 13.94
N CYS A 366 -8.19 -9.41 14.14
CA CYS A 366 -8.38 -8.88 15.47
C CYS A 366 -9.55 -9.57 16.19
N GLU A 367 -9.24 -10.30 17.26
CA GLU A 367 -10.21 -11.00 18.11
C GLU A 367 -10.14 -10.48 19.54
N GLY A 368 -11.14 -9.70 19.93
CA GLY A 368 -11.27 -9.24 21.32
C GLY A 368 -12.59 -8.54 21.56
N ARG A 369 -13.00 -8.49 22.84
CA ARG A 369 -14.02 -7.52 23.27
C ARG A 369 -13.43 -6.12 23.25
N ILE A 370 -13.49 -5.52 22.07
CA ILE A 370 -13.42 -4.08 21.88
C ILE A 370 -14.48 -3.45 22.81
N PRO A 371 -14.13 -2.44 23.62
CA PRO A 371 -15.11 -1.69 24.40
C PRO A 371 -16.21 -1.15 23.49
N SER A 372 -17.47 -1.24 23.89
CA SER A 372 -18.64 -1.00 23.01
C SER A 372 -18.76 0.44 22.47
N ASP A 373 -17.88 1.34 22.91
CA ASP A 373 -17.71 2.72 22.48
C ASP A 373 -16.62 2.91 21.38
N ALA A 374 -15.76 1.92 21.13
CA ALA A 374 -14.69 1.97 20.13
C ALA A 374 -15.13 1.36 18.78
N ALA A 375 -16.22 1.88 18.21
CA ALA A 375 -16.94 1.32 17.06
C ALA A 375 -16.21 1.33 15.69
N PHE A 376 -14.90 1.59 15.65
CA PHE A 376 -14.09 1.57 14.42
C PHE A 376 -13.28 0.28 14.24
N LEU A 377 -12.88 -0.37 15.34
CA LEU A 377 -12.26 -1.69 15.26
C LEU A 377 -13.34 -2.70 14.84
N ARG A 378 -13.34 -3.11 13.58
CA ARG A 378 -14.24 -4.16 13.10
C ARG A 378 -13.76 -5.52 13.63
N GLU A 379 -14.67 -6.34 14.13
CA GLU A 379 -14.36 -7.77 14.24
C GLU A 379 -14.01 -8.28 12.84
N ASN A 380 -12.93 -9.06 12.69
CA ASN A 380 -12.32 -9.44 11.41
C ASN A 380 -11.45 -8.37 10.71
N THR A 381 -11.04 -7.30 11.39
CA THR A 381 -9.94 -6.44 10.92
C THR A 381 -8.64 -7.25 10.79
N SER A 382 -7.97 -7.18 9.63
CA SER A 382 -6.66 -7.81 9.40
C SER A 382 -5.54 -7.17 10.25
N CYS A 383 -4.60 -7.98 10.74
CA CYS A 383 -3.44 -7.53 11.52
C CYS A 383 -2.20 -8.40 11.22
N PHE A 384 -1.03 -7.75 11.14
CA PHE A 384 0.26 -8.43 10.92
C PHE A 384 0.96 -8.69 12.27
N GLY A 385 1.56 -9.87 12.43
CA GLY A 385 2.46 -10.10 13.56
C GLY A 385 3.75 -9.32 13.37
N GLY A 386 4.09 -8.39 14.26
CA GLY A 386 5.23 -7.48 14.08
C GLY A 386 6.62 -8.17 14.08
N GLU A 387 6.70 -9.40 14.59
CA GLU A 387 7.91 -10.22 14.64
C GLU A 387 7.63 -11.67 14.24
N GLY A 388 8.64 -12.35 13.69
CA GLY A 388 8.59 -13.75 13.28
C GLY A 388 9.91 -14.49 13.44
N GLN A 389 9.92 -15.77 13.06
CA GLN A 389 11.17 -16.53 12.86
C GLN A 389 11.73 -16.27 11.47
N LEU A 390 13.01 -16.55 11.27
CA LEU A 390 13.58 -16.76 9.93
C LEU A 390 12.71 -17.76 9.15
N GLY A 391 12.36 -17.44 7.90
CA GLY A 391 11.49 -18.28 7.07
C GLY A 391 9.98 -18.23 7.40
N ALA A 392 9.54 -17.30 8.26
CA ALA A 392 8.13 -16.92 8.30
C ALA A 392 7.82 -16.00 7.12
N THR A 393 6.61 -16.10 6.55
CA THR A 393 6.18 -15.29 5.40
C THR A 393 4.88 -14.53 5.66
N ILE A 394 4.63 -13.46 4.90
CA ILE A 394 3.33 -12.75 4.81
C ILE A 394 2.97 -12.49 3.35
N ARG A 395 1.68 -12.43 3.03
CA ARG A 395 1.21 -12.20 1.64
C ARG A 395 0.14 -11.12 1.50
N VAL A 396 0.11 -10.55 0.29
CA VAL A 396 -0.94 -9.67 -0.23
C VAL A 396 -1.38 -10.20 -1.60
N PHE A 397 -2.67 -10.10 -1.92
CA PHE A 397 -3.19 -10.65 -3.17
C PHE A 397 -3.50 -9.55 -4.20
N GLY A 398 -2.66 -9.49 -5.25
CA GLY A 398 -3.10 -8.98 -6.54
C GLY A 398 -3.87 -10.04 -7.32
N GLN A 399 -4.75 -9.60 -8.24
CA GLN A 399 -5.47 -10.42 -9.21
C GLN A 399 -5.58 -9.69 -10.55
N ALA A 400 -4.98 -10.26 -11.59
CA ALA A 400 -5.13 -9.80 -12.97
C ALA A 400 -6.51 -10.16 -13.54
N GLN A 401 -7.00 -9.33 -14.46
CA GLN A 401 -8.20 -9.60 -15.25
C GLN A 401 -7.97 -9.07 -16.68
N PRO A 402 -8.14 -9.89 -17.74
CA PRO A 402 -8.02 -9.46 -19.13
C PRO A 402 -8.85 -8.21 -19.44
N PHE A 403 -8.35 -7.37 -20.35
CA PHE A 403 -9.14 -6.26 -20.88
C PHE A 403 -10.25 -6.76 -21.80
N LYS A 404 -11.37 -6.03 -21.81
CA LYS A 404 -12.53 -6.25 -22.68
C LYS A 404 -13.17 -4.90 -22.99
N ASP A 405 -13.55 -4.66 -24.25
CA ASP A 405 -14.11 -3.36 -24.69
C ASP A 405 -13.21 -2.14 -24.31
N GLY A 406 -11.89 -2.36 -24.16
CA GLY A 406 -10.93 -1.34 -23.71
C GLY A 406 -10.83 -1.10 -22.19
N GLU A 407 -11.57 -1.85 -21.35
CA GLU A 407 -11.59 -1.68 -19.89
C GLU A 407 -11.27 -2.98 -19.14
N THR A 408 -10.83 -2.88 -17.88
CA THR A 408 -10.79 -4.01 -16.93
C THR A 408 -10.99 -3.55 -15.49
N THR A 409 -11.28 -4.50 -14.59
CA THR A 409 -11.28 -4.32 -13.14
C THR A 409 -10.32 -5.33 -12.52
N MET A 410 -9.25 -4.84 -11.90
CA MET A 410 -8.17 -5.66 -11.34
C MET A 410 -7.96 -5.38 -9.85
N GLN A 411 -7.42 -6.35 -9.12
CA GLN A 411 -6.93 -6.15 -7.75
C GLN A 411 -5.43 -5.94 -7.81
N LEU A 412 -4.93 -4.86 -7.25
CA LEU A 412 -3.50 -4.63 -7.07
C LEU A 412 -3.11 -4.93 -5.61
N GLY A 413 -1.98 -5.60 -5.42
CA GLY A 413 -1.39 -5.89 -4.10
C GLY A 413 0.02 -5.31 -3.99
N SER A 414 0.35 -4.75 -2.83
CA SER A 414 1.71 -4.29 -2.45
C SER A 414 1.98 -4.61 -0.98
N LEU A 415 3.20 -5.05 -0.68
CA LEU A 415 3.79 -5.04 0.67
C LEU A 415 4.83 -3.92 0.74
N THR A 416 4.82 -3.15 1.82
CA THR A 416 5.68 -1.97 2.00
C THR A 416 6.06 -1.80 3.47
N CYS A 417 7.18 -1.11 3.75
CA CYS A 417 7.51 -0.67 5.08
C CYS A 417 7.19 0.82 5.22
N PHE A 418 6.25 1.15 6.11
CA PHE A 418 6.00 2.54 6.45
C PHE A 418 7.13 3.08 7.36
N PRO A 419 7.68 4.27 7.09
CA PRO A 419 8.75 4.86 7.89
C PRO A 419 8.25 5.41 9.23
N LYS A 420 9.20 5.72 10.12
CA LYS A 420 8.90 6.36 11.39
C LYS A 420 8.51 7.83 11.16
N THR A 421 7.35 8.25 11.68
CA THR A 421 6.96 9.66 11.67
C THR A 421 7.73 10.47 12.73
N THR A 422 7.70 11.80 12.62
CA THR A 422 8.22 12.70 13.66
C THR A 422 7.45 12.64 14.99
N ASN A 423 6.29 11.99 15.05
CA ASN A 423 5.41 11.99 16.21
C ASN A 423 5.35 10.61 16.91
N GLU A 424 5.96 10.51 18.09
CA GLU A 424 6.06 9.24 18.83
C GLU A 424 4.72 8.63 19.25
N THR A 425 3.68 9.46 19.44
CA THR A 425 2.32 8.98 19.68
C THR A 425 1.71 8.35 18.45
N VAL A 426 1.86 8.96 17.27
CA VAL A 426 1.42 8.36 16.00
C VAL A 426 2.18 7.07 15.75
N ASN A 427 3.51 7.07 15.96
CA ASN A 427 4.35 5.88 15.79
C ASN A 427 3.92 4.71 16.66
N SER A 428 3.84 4.92 17.98
CA SER A 428 3.48 3.87 18.93
C SER A 428 2.03 3.38 18.81
N THR A 429 1.12 4.17 18.21
CA THR A 429 -0.29 3.78 18.08
C THR A 429 -0.63 3.18 16.72
N ALA A 430 -0.08 3.69 15.62
CA ALA A 430 -0.21 3.10 14.28
C ALA A 430 0.79 1.95 14.02
N GLY A 431 1.82 1.81 14.86
CA GLY A 431 2.85 0.78 14.71
C GLY A 431 3.94 1.15 13.69
N PHE A 432 4.33 2.43 13.62
CA PHE A 432 5.40 2.90 12.73
C PHE A 432 6.78 2.92 13.41
N PRO A 433 7.87 2.57 12.70
CA PRO A 433 7.85 1.97 11.37
C PRO A 433 7.38 0.53 11.45
N GLY A 434 6.74 0.06 10.38
CA GLY A 434 6.06 -1.23 10.39
C GLY A 434 5.49 -1.59 9.03
N VAL A 435 5.15 -2.87 8.88
CA VAL A 435 4.65 -3.39 7.61
C VAL A 435 3.29 -2.81 7.26
N GLY A 436 3.13 -2.48 5.99
CA GLY A 436 1.90 -2.14 5.34
C GLY A 436 1.55 -3.15 4.26
N ALA A 437 0.28 -3.46 4.13
CA ALA A 437 -0.26 -3.96 2.86
C ALA A 437 -1.20 -2.92 2.26
N LEU A 438 -1.10 -2.75 0.94
CA LEU A 438 -2.10 -2.08 0.13
C LEU A 438 -2.79 -3.17 -0.71
N GLU A 439 -4.11 -3.27 -0.58
CA GLU A 439 -4.95 -3.98 -1.55
C GLU A 439 -5.82 -2.92 -2.24
N LEU A 440 -5.59 -2.68 -3.54
CA LEU A 440 -6.23 -1.62 -4.32
C LEU A 440 -7.06 -2.21 -5.47
N ALA A 441 -8.37 -2.33 -5.27
CA ALA A 441 -9.32 -2.62 -6.33
C ALA A 441 -9.39 -1.42 -7.29
N THR A 442 -9.10 -1.67 -8.56
CA THR A 442 -8.86 -0.62 -9.57
C THR A 442 -9.60 -0.95 -10.84
N LYS A 443 -10.38 0.01 -11.37
CA LYS A 443 -10.77 -0.01 -12.78
C LYS A 443 -9.63 0.58 -13.61
N VAL A 444 -9.26 -0.05 -14.70
CA VAL A 444 -8.29 0.49 -15.66
C VAL A 444 -8.96 0.64 -17.03
N VAL A 445 -8.85 1.81 -17.62
CA VAL A 445 -9.38 2.17 -18.94
C VAL A 445 -8.23 2.49 -19.88
N VAL A 446 -8.22 1.88 -21.05
CA VAL A 446 -7.24 2.13 -22.11
C VAL A 446 -7.72 3.29 -22.99
N ILE A 447 -6.83 4.24 -23.31
CA ILE A 447 -7.16 5.36 -24.22
C ILE A 447 -6.23 5.38 -25.43
N GLY A 448 -6.83 5.36 -26.61
CA GLY A 448 -6.15 5.23 -27.90
C GLY A 448 -5.85 3.78 -28.27
N GLY A 449 -5.27 3.58 -29.45
CA GLY A 449 -5.23 2.29 -30.13
C GLY A 449 -6.45 2.09 -31.04
N ASP A 450 -6.46 0.99 -31.80
CA ASP A 450 -7.61 0.61 -32.64
C ASP A 450 -8.60 -0.24 -31.83
N GLU A 451 -9.86 0.18 -31.76
CA GLU A 451 -10.99 -0.52 -31.10
C GLU A 451 -11.35 -1.88 -31.75
N SER A 452 -10.56 -2.36 -32.72
CA SER A 452 -10.86 -3.52 -33.57
C SER A 452 -9.82 -4.63 -33.47
N ALA A 453 -9.14 -4.76 -32.33
CA ALA A 453 -8.08 -5.74 -32.07
C ALA A 453 -8.52 -6.96 -31.22
N GLU A 454 -9.82 -7.11 -30.94
CA GLU A 454 -10.44 -8.32 -30.33
C GLU A 454 -10.64 -9.48 -31.33
#